data_AF-A0A3N6F9D1-F1
#
_entry.id   AF-A0A3N6F9D1-F1
#
_cell.length_a   1.000
_cell.length_b   1.000
_cell.length_c   1.000
_cell.angle_alpha   90.00
_cell.angle_beta   90.00
_cell.angle_gamma   90.00
#
_symmetry.space_group_name_H-M   'P 1'
#
loop_
_entity.id
_entity.type
_entity.pdbx_description
1 polymer ?
#
loop_
_entity_poly.entity_id
_entity_poly.type
_entity_poly.pdbx_seq_one_letter_code
_entity_poly.pdbx_strand_id
1 'polypeptide(L)' 'MSAKTGPPAGQEPCPGCQRLRLAEALANDRHDYSRATDCRVLLRRHRSTAECTEWGPA' A
#
# COMPACT_ATOMS: atom_id res chain seq x y z
N MET A 1 -4.35 21.82 16.94
CA MET A 1 -5.33 21.24 15.99
C MET A 1 -4.52 20.55 14.89
N SER A 2 -4.23 19.27 15.03
CA SER A 2 -3.47 18.53 14.02
C SER A 2 -4.23 17.25 13.71
N ALA A 3 -5.22 17.38 12.84
CA ALA A 3 -5.88 16.24 12.21
C ALA A 3 -4.86 15.57 11.30
N LYS A 4 -4.10 14.62 11.85
CA LYS A 4 -3.57 13.54 11.02
C LYS A 4 -4.77 12.65 10.73
N THR A 5 -5.43 12.93 9.61
CA THR A 5 -6.36 12.02 8.96
C THR A 5 -5.72 10.64 8.93
N GLY A 6 -6.10 9.79 9.88
CA GLY A 6 -5.84 8.36 9.79
C GLY A 6 -6.47 7.84 8.50
N PRO A 7 -5.88 6.82 7.85
CA PRO A 7 -6.51 6.23 6.66
C PRO A 7 -7.96 5.86 7.00
N PRO A 8 -8.94 6.11 6.10
CA PRO A 8 -10.34 5.83 6.40
C PRO A 8 -10.49 4.36 6.79
N ALA A 9 -10.81 4.12 8.06
CA ALA A 9 -11.19 2.83 8.60
C ALA A 9 -12.47 2.39 7.87
N GLY A 10 -12.37 1.36 7.03
CA GLY A 10 -13.51 0.85 6.27
C GLY A 10 -13.15 -0.10 5.14
N GLN A 11 -11.90 -0.14 4.69
CA GLN A 11 -11.38 -1.14 3.77
C GLN A 11 -9.96 -1.42 4.21
N GLU A 12 -9.74 -2.46 5.04
CA GLU A 12 -8.40 -2.95 5.33
C GLU A 12 -7.73 -3.22 3.97
N PRO A 13 -6.73 -2.42 3.55
CA PRO A 13 -6.10 -2.65 2.28
C PRO A 13 -5.44 -4.02 2.38
N CYS A 14 -5.72 -4.86 1.39
CA CYS A 14 -5.21 -6.22 1.30
C CYS A 14 -3.80 -6.38 1.90
N PRO A 15 -3.48 -7.48 2.61
CA PRO A 15 -2.20 -7.62 3.30
C PRO A 15 -0.98 -7.40 2.37
N GLY A 16 -1.12 -7.70 1.07
CA GLY A 16 -0.13 -7.35 0.04
C GLY A 16 0.04 -5.83 -0.18
N CYS A 17 -1.07 -5.11 -0.28
CA CYS A 17 -1.15 -3.65 -0.40
C CYS A 17 -0.44 -2.96 0.79
N GLN A 18 -0.71 -3.44 2.00
CA GLN A 18 -0.13 -2.88 3.22
C GLN A 18 1.39 -3.09 3.26
N ARG A 19 1.87 -4.31 2.93
CA ARG A 19 3.32 -4.59 2.84
C ARG A 19 4.01 -3.72 1.81
N LEU A 20 3.42 -3.55 0.63
CA LEU A 20 4.00 -2.74 -0.44
C LEU A 20 4.04 -1.25 -0.09
N ARG A 21 3.00 -0.72 0.57
CA ARG A 21 3.01 0.67 1.07
C ARG A 21 4.06 0.88 2.16
N LEU A 22 4.22 -0.08 3.06
CA LEU A 22 5.26 -0.02 4.09
C LEU A 22 6.66 -0.06 3.47
N ALA A 23 6.88 -0.96 2.51
CA ALA A 23 8.14 -1.06 1.77
C ALA A 23 8.46 0.23 0.99
N GLU A 24 7.46 0.87 0.37
CA GLU A 24 7.61 2.18 -0.27
C GLU A 24 8.04 3.24 0.75
N ALA A 25 7.40 3.30 1.92
CA ALA A 25 7.73 4.27 2.95
C ALA A 25 9.17 4.08 3.48
N LEU A 26 9.57 2.83 3.75
CA LEU A 26 10.93 2.48 4.15
C LEU A 26 11.96 2.81 3.06
N ALA A 27 11.61 2.60 1.80
CA ALA A 27 12.49 2.96 0.67
C ALA A 27 12.64 4.48 0.54
N ASN A 28 11.57 5.25 0.72
CA ASN A 28 11.65 6.72 0.73
C ASN A 28 12.50 7.23 1.90
N ASP A 29 12.32 6.68 3.10
CA ASP A 29 13.12 7.02 4.28
C ASP A 29 14.62 6.77 4.05
N ARG A 30 14.96 5.66 3.38
CA ARG A 30 16.33 5.31 2.99
C ARG A 30 16.84 6.08 1.76
N HIS A 31 16.07 7.01 1.21
CA HIS A 31 16.32 7.70 -0.07
C HIS A 31 16.57 6.73 -1.26
N ASP A 32 16.03 5.51 -1.16
CA ASP A 32 16.12 4.43 -2.13
C ASP A 32 14.98 4.57 -3.18
N TYR A 33 15.01 5.66 -3.96
CA TYR A 33 13.91 6.03 -4.85
C TYR A 33 13.61 5.02 -5.97
N SER A 34 14.60 4.22 -6.35
CA SER A 34 14.42 3.10 -7.30
C SER A 34 13.49 2.04 -6.70
N ARG A 35 13.75 1.60 -5.46
CA ARG A 35 12.89 0.65 -4.75
C ARG A 35 11.52 1.23 -4.43
N ALA A 36 11.44 2.52 -4.10
CA ALA A 36 10.16 3.18 -3.89
C ALA A 36 9.28 3.15 -5.16
N THR A 37 9.89 3.39 -6.32
CA THR A 37 9.18 3.33 -7.61
C THR A 37 8.75 1.90 -7.96
N ASP A 38 9.61 0.91 -7.71
CA ASP A 38 9.26 -0.51 -7.86
C ASP A 38 8.05 -0.90 -7.00
N CYS A 39 8.04 -0.50 -5.72
CA CYS A 39 6.91 -0.73 -4.81
C CYS A 39 5.59 -0.13 -5.36
N ARG A 40 5.64 1.06 -6.00
CA ARG A 40 4.48 1.67 -6.67
C ARG A 40 4.00 0.87 -7.88
N VAL A 41 4.92 0.34 -8.68
CA VAL A 41 4.60 -0.51 -9.83
C VAL A 41 3.97 -1.81 -9.35
N LEU A 42 4.54 -2.44 -8.33
CA LEU A 42 4.00 -3.65 -7.70
C LEU A 42 2.61 -3.39 -7.12
N LEU A 43 2.37 -2.24 -6.47
CA LEU A 43 1.04 -1.85 -5.97
C LEU A 43 0.01 -1.73 -7.10
N ARG A 44 0.38 -1.14 -8.23
CA ARG A 44 -0.50 -1.05 -9.41
C ARG A 44 -0.80 -2.44 -9.98
N ARG A 45 0.23 -3.27 -10.16
CA ARG A 45 0.07 -4.63 -10.67
C ARG A 45 -0.78 -5.48 -9.74
N HIS A 46 -0.54 -5.38 -8.44
CA HIS A 46 -1.31 -6.08 -7.41
C HIS A 46 -2.79 -5.68 -7.47
N ARG A 47 -3.11 -4.39 -7.58
CA ARG A 47 -4.48 -3.90 -7.76
C ARG A 47 -5.12 -4.31 -9.09
N SER A 48 -4.32 -4.46 -10.15
CA SER A 48 -4.77 -4.99 -11.44
C SER A 48 -4.97 -6.50 -11.43
N THR A 49 -4.37 -7.21 -10.48
CA THR A 49 -4.52 -8.66 -10.34
C THR A 49 -5.66 -8.91 -9.37
N ALA A 50 -6.61 -9.80 -9.69
CA ALA A 50 -7.77 -10.08 -8.84
C ALA A 50 -7.42 -10.59 -7.42
N GLU A 51 -6.12 -10.87 -7.14
CA GLU A 51 -5.56 -11.16 -5.82
C GLU A 51 -5.76 -10.03 -4.79
N CYS A 52 -6.00 -8.79 -5.24
CA CYS A 52 -6.29 -7.65 -4.35
C CYS A 52 -7.75 -7.63 -3.83
N THR A 53 -8.39 -8.81 -3.71
CA THR A 53 -9.82 -8.95 -3.39
C THR A 53 -10.10 -9.74 -2.10
N GLU A 54 -9.10 -10.15 -1.31
CA GLU A 54 -9.41 -10.97 -0.14
C GLU A 54 -9.80 -10.12 1.09
N TRP A 55 -11.13 -10.06 1.31
CA TRP A 55 -11.97 -9.58 2.43
C TRP A 55 -12.55 -8.15 2.35
N GLY A 56 -13.85 -7.91 2.07
CA GLY A 56 -15.03 -8.78 1.88
C GLY A 56 -16.23 -8.04 1.23
N PRO A 57 -17.33 -8.74 0.86
CA PRO A 57 -18.44 -8.92 1.82
C PRO A 57 -18.97 -10.37 1.88
N ALA A 58 -19.37 -10.80 3.08
CA ALA A 58 -20.38 -11.84 3.29
C ALA A 58 -21.26 -11.41 4.46
#